data_AF-A0A9E2ZZ65-F1
#
_entry.id   AF-A0A9E2ZZ65-F1
#
_cell.length_a   1.000
_cell.length_b   1.000
_cell.length_c   1.000
_cell.angle_alpha   90.00
_cell.angle_beta   90.00
_cell.angle_gamma   90.00
#
_symmetry.space_group_name_H-M   'P 1'
#
loop_
_entity.id
_entity.type
_entity.pdbx_description
1 polymer ?
#
loop_
_entity_poly.entity_id
_entity_poly.type
_entity_poly.pdbx_seq_one_letter_code
_entity_poly.pdbx_strand_id
1 'polypeptide(L)'
;MPDGRLLHLRDAYPIETAWAPRYVGDELRQVRAAAWHARLAGIHASAEAKAADGRGQHDSAARRQELADSYQALHEAYRHRETVFAAVMTDRADWDAATRQQRQLAVAADAELRRRHPGQHYPPLRSAEPQPATQAQRDELTLTAGQQIPEMGQWIKDLAAARHTFAETLADRQSLTIPSEDPDYGNLGQAFPPWPGPATDGILQPKPEITPSPQVLQRAADRGADREATD
;
A
#
# COMPACT_ATOMS: atom_id res chain seq x y z
N MET A 1 -0.78 -21.90 30.33
CA MET A 1 -0.45 -22.60 29.06
C MET A 1 0.84 -23.41 29.24
N PRO A 2 0.87 -24.68 28.78
CA PRO A 2 2.07 -25.53 28.79
C PRO A 2 3.06 -25.13 27.68
N ASP A 3 4.34 -25.47 27.86
CA ASP A 3 5.42 -25.06 26.94
C ASP A 3 5.28 -25.65 25.53
N GLY A 4 4.77 -26.88 25.42
CA GLY A 4 4.48 -27.49 24.10
C GLY A 4 3.48 -26.67 23.28
N ARG A 5 2.48 -26.05 23.92
CA ARG A 5 1.52 -25.17 23.23
C ARG A 5 2.17 -23.85 22.83
N LEU A 6 3.11 -23.32 23.63
CA LEU A 6 3.85 -22.11 23.28
C LEU A 6 4.77 -22.35 22.08
N LEU A 7 5.44 -23.50 22.01
CA LEU A 7 6.26 -23.90 20.86
C LEU A 7 5.41 -23.98 19.59
N HIS A 8 4.25 -24.64 19.65
CA HIS A 8 3.34 -24.71 18.50
C HIS A 8 2.88 -23.33 18.02
N LEU A 9 2.50 -22.43 18.94
CA LEU A 9 2.11 -21.07 18.58
C LEU A 9 3.27 -20.28 17.96
N ARG A 10 4.49 -20.41 18.52
CA ARG A 10 5.69 -19.77 17.98
C ARG A 10 5.97 -20.24 16.54
N ASP A 11 5.86 -21.54 16.29
CA ASP A 11 6.19 -22.13 14.99
C ASP A 11 5.15 -21.82 13.90
N ALA A 12 3.94 -21.35 14.28
CA ALA A 12 2.96 -20.81 13.34
C ALA A 12 3.40 -19.48 12.70
N TYR A 13 4.30 -18.71 13.32
CA TYR A 13 4.71 -17.40 12.81
C TYR A 13 5.31 -17.43 11.38
N PRO A 14 6.33 -18.25 11.08
CA PRO A 14 6.85 -18.38 9.71
C PRO A 14 5.78 -18.91 8.73
N ILE A 15 4.86 -19.76 9.19
CA ILE A 15 3.77 -20.28 8.36
C ILE A 15 2.82 -19.15 7.95
N GLU A 16 2.43 -18.28 8.89
CA GLU A 16 1.54 -17.15 8.60
C GLU A 16 2.20 -16.05 7.77
N THR A 17 3.52 -15.90 7.89
CA THR A 17 4.28 -14.87 7.16
C THR A 17 4.70 -15.31 5.75
N ALA A 18 4.79 -16.62 5.47
CA ALA A 18 5.25 -17.15 4.19
C ALA A 18 4.35 -16.83 2.99
N TRP A 19 3.05 -16.66 3.22
CA TRP A 19 2.06 -16.43 2.15
C TRP A 19 1.59 -14.97 2.10
N ALA A 20 2.28 -14.07 2.81
CA ALA A 20 1.94 -12.66 2.80
C ALA A 20 2.14 -12.07 1.39
N PRO A 21 1.21 -11.25 0.88
CA PRO A 21 1.46 -10.47 -0.33
C PRO A 21 2.73 -9.63 -0.19
N ARG A 22 3.47 -9.44 -1.28
CA ARG A 22 4.68 -8.60 -1.26
C ARG A 22 4.30 -7.16 -0.91
N TYR A 23 5.03 -6.53 0.00
CA TYR A 23 4.83 -5.12 0.30
C TYR A 23 5.37 -4.25 -0.85
N VAL A 24 4.50 -3.44 -1.46
CA VAL A 24 4.81 -2.56 -2.61
C VAL A 24 4.40 -1.10 -2.38
N GLY A 25 4.41 -0.68 -1.12
CA GLY A 25 3.93 0.64 -0.72
C GLY A 25 4.77 1.78 -1.27
N ASP A 26 6.08 1.56 -1.49
CA ASP A 26 7.00 2.59 -1.98
C ASP A 26 6.83 2.75 -3.49
N GLU A 27 6.70 1.65 -4.21
CA GLU A 27 6.44 1.58 -5.64
C GLU A 27 5.09 2.21 -5.98
N LEU A 28 4.05 1.95 -5.17
CA LEU A 28 2.75 2.59 -5.30
C LEU A 28 2.85 4.12 -5.16
N ARG A 29 3.63 4.62 -4.18
CA ARG A 29 3.84 6.06 -4.02
C ARG A 29 4.61 6.65 -5.20
N GLN A 30 5.64 5.96 -5.68
CA GLN A 30 6.44 6.38 -6.83
C GLN A 30 5.58 6.51 -8.10
N VAL A 31 4.77 5.50 -8.45
CA VAL A 31 3.94 5.58 -9.66
C VAL A 31 2.83 6.62 -9.56
N ARG A 32 2.26 6.84 -8.37
CA ARG A 32 1.27 7.91 -8.15
C ARG A 32 1.87 9.29 -8.34
N ALA A 33 3.05 9.52 -7.77
CA ALA A 33 3.78 10.77 -7.95
C ALA A 33 4.12 10.98 -9.44
N ALA A 34 4.62 9.95 -10.12
CA ALA A 34 4.97 10.02 -11.52
C ALA A 34 3.75 10.25 -12.44
N ALA A 35 2.61 9.59 -12.16
CA ALA A 35 1.35 9.84 -12.86
C ALA A 35 0.89 11.29 -12.71
N TRP A 36 1.00 11.84 -11.51
CA TRP A 36 0.68 13.24 -11.23
C TRP A 36 1.59 14.19 -12.00
N HIS A 37 2.91 13.97 -11.97
CA HIS A 37 3.87 14.76 -12.72
C HIS A 37 3.64 14.72 -14.23
N ALA A 38 3.41 13.54 -14.80
CA ALA A 38 3.11 13.38 -16.22
C ALA A 38 1.84 14.14 -16.61
N ARG A 39 0.78 14.07 -15.80
CA ARG A 39 -0.46 14.82 -16.03
C ARG A 39 -0.22 16.33 -16.04
N LEU A 40 0.51 16.86 -15.06
CA LEU A 40 0.81 18.29 -14.99
C LEU A 40 1.64 18.75 -16.20
N ALA A 41 2.65 17.97 -16.58
CA ALA A 41 3.49 18.28 -17.74
C ALA A 41 2.69 18.24 -19.06
N GLY A 42 1.76 17.29 -19.21
CA GLY A 42 0.85 17.22 -20.37
C GLY A 42 -0.11 18.42 -20.46
N ILE A 43 -0.64 18.88 -19.32
CA ILE A 43 -1.48 20.10 -19.26
C ILE A 43 -0.64 21.32 -19.68
N HIS A 44 0.59 21.43 -19.18
CA HIS A 44 1.48 22.52 -19.54
C HIS A 44 1.82 22.53 -21.03
N ALA A 45 2.25 21.40 -21.59
CA ALA A 45 2.56 21.28 -23.01
C ALA A 45 1.35 21.58 -23.90
N SER A 46 0.15 21.11 -23.53
CA SER A 46 -1.11 21.46 -24.21
C SER A 46 -1.41 22.96 -24.19
N ALA A 47 -1.15 23.63 -23.07
CA ALA A 47 -1.36 25.08 -22.95
C ALA A 47 -0.37 25.86 -23.83
N GLU A 48 0.89 25.44 -23.85
CA GLU A 48 1.92 26.02 -24.72
C GLU A 48 1.60 25.83 -26.20
N ALA A 49 1.05 24.67 -26.59
CA ALA A 49 0.61 24.40 -27.95
C ALA A 49 -0.46 25.39 -28.41
N LYS A 50 -1.51 25.57 -27.59
CA LYS A 50 -2.59 26.54 -27.86
C LYS A 50 -2.09 27.98 -27.94
N ALA A 51 -1.16 28.36 -27.06
CA ALA A 51 -0.57 29.69 -27.07
C ALA A 51 0.31 29.94 -28.31
N ALA A 52 1.05 28.92 -28.79
CA ALA A 52 1.82 29.01 -30.02
C ALA A 52 0.90 29.12 -31.25
N ASP A 53 -0.19 28.34 -31.28
CA ASP A 53 -1.17 28.38 -32.37
C ASP A 53 -1.87 29.74 -32.45
N GLY A 54 -2.28 30.31 -31.31
CA GLY A 54 -2.84 31.67 -31.24
C GLY A 54 -1.87 32.78 -31.69
N ARG A 55 -0.56 32.50 -31.77
CA ARG A 55 0.47 33.40 -32.33
C ARG A 55 0.84 33.08 -33.78
N GLY A 56 0.15 32.12 -34.43
CA GLY A 56 0.46 31.66 -35.79
C GLY A 56 1.74 30.83 -35.90
N GLN A 57 2.27 30.32 -34.78
CA GLN A 57 3.52 29.55 -34.73
C GLN A 57 3.24 28.04 -34.87
N HIS A 58 2.65 27.63 -36.00
CA HIS A 58 2.08 26.30 -36.18
C HIS A 58 3.09 25.15 -35.95
N ASP A 59 4.34 25.26 -36.42
CA ASP A 59 5.37 24.22 -36.16
C ASP A 59 5.67 24.06 -34.67
N SER A 60 5.66 25.16 -33.93
CA SER A 60 5.88 25.11 -32.48
C SER A 60 4.66 24.58 -31.76
N ALA A 61 3.45 24.88 -32.24
CA ALA A 61 2.22 24.30 -31.72
C ALA A 61 2.20 22.78 -31.92
N ALA A 62 2.57 22.29 -33.11
CA ALA A 62 2.64 20.87 -33.42
C ALA A 62 3.62 20.12 -32.49
N ARG A 63 4.86 20.61 -32.34
CA ARG A 63 5.84 19.99 -31.43
C ARG A 63 5.36 19.95 -29.97
N ARG A 64 4.68 21.01 -29.51
CA ARG A 64 4.14 21.07 -28.13
C ARG A 64 2.97 20.10 -27.96
N GLN A 65 2.15 19.92 -29.00
CA GLN A 65 1.07 18.94 -29.00
C GLN A 65 1.62 17.52 -28.93
N GLU A 66 2.62 17.18 -29.74
CA GLU A 66 3.29 15.86 -29.68
C GLU A 66 3.85 15.55 -28.29
N LEU A 67 4.46 16.56 -27.65
CA LEU A 67 4.95 16.43 -26.27
C LEU A 67 3.80 16.22 -25.27
N ALA A 68 2.68 16.91 -25.44
CA ALA A 68 1.49 16.72 -24.60
C ALA A 68 0.93 15.30 -24.74
N ASP A 69 0.85 14.77 -25.96
CA ASP A 69 0.39 13.42 -26.25
C ASP A 69 1.32 12.38 -25.63
N SER A 70 2.64 12.61 -25.66
CA SER A 70 3.60 11.75 -24.97
C SER A 70 3.40 11.73 -23.45
N TYR A 71 3.16 12.89 -22.82
CA TYR A 71 2.88 12.95 -21.39
C TYR A 71 1.56 12.30 -21.01
N GLN A 72 0.55 12.37 -21.88
CA GLN A 72 -0.70 11.65 -21.70
C GLN A 72 -0.49 10.13 -21.71
N ALA A 73 0.28 9.62 -22.69
CA ALA A 73 0.62 8.20 -22.75
C ALA A 73 1.40 7.75 -21.50
N LEU A 74 2.34 8.57 -20.99
CA LEU A 74 3.03 8.30 -19.74
C LEU A 74 2.08 8.24 -18.54
N HIS A 75 1.15 9.19 -18.44
CA HIS A 75 0.16 9.21 -17.37
C HIS A 75 -0.66 7.90 -17.35
N GLU A 76 -1.15 7.47 -18.51
CA GLU A 76 -1.91 6.22 -18.64
C GLU A 76 -1.08 5.00 -18.25
N ALA A 77 0.19 4.96 -18.67
CA ALA A 77 1.11 3.89 -18.32
C ALA A 77 1.39 3.80 -16.81
N TYR A 78 1.48 4.94 -16.11
CA TYR A 78 1.60 4.97 -14.66
C TYR A 78 0.31 4.56 -13.95
N ARG A 79 -0.85 5.00 -14.46
CA ARG A 79 -2.17 4.60 -13.91
C ARG A 79 -2.42 3.11 -14.04
N HIS A 80 -1.98 2.50 -15.13
CA HIS A 80 -2.06 1.06 -15.31
C HIS A 80 -1.22 0.30 -14.28
N ARG A 81 0.03 0.73 -14.04
CA ARG A 81 0.91 0.17 -12.99
C ARG A 81 0.34 0.40 -11.58
N GLU A 82 -0.23 1.58 -11.33
CA GLU A 82 -0.88 1.90 -10.05
C GLU A 82 -2.00 0.92 -9.72
N THR A 83 -2.80 0.51 -10.71
CA THR A 83 -3.90 -0.45 -10.52
C THR A 83 -3.40 -1.77 -9.94
N VAL A 84 -2.26 -2.28 -10.44
CA VAL A 84 -1.65 -3.50 -9.93
C VAL A 84 -1.15 -3.31 -8.49
N PHE A 85 -0.35 -2.27 -8.23
CA PHE A 85 0.21 -2.06 -6.89
C PHE A 85 -0.84 -1.75 -5.83
N ALA A 86 -1.87 -0.98 -6.18
CA ALA A 86 -2.98 -0.69 -5.26
C ALA A 86 -3.74 -1.97 -4.89
N ALA A 87 -3.93 -2.87 -5.86
CA ALA A 87 -4.58 -4.15 -5.60
C ALA A 87 -3.71 -5.06 -4.72
N VAL A 88 -2.39 -5.16 -4.96
CA VAL A 88 -1.46 -5.88 -4.07
C VAL A 88 -1.50 -5.31 -2.64
N MET A 89 -1.56 -3.99 -2.48
CA MET A 89 -1.63 -3.37 -1.15
C MET A 89 -2.98 -3.60 -0.46
N THR A 90 -4.05 -3.80 -1.22
CA THR A 90 -5.36 -4.20 -0.68
C THR A 90 -5.30 -5.63 -0.16
N ASP A 91 -4.83 -6.56 -1.00
CA ASP A 91 -4.59 -7.96 -0.63
C ASP A 91 -3.70 -8.06 0.63
N ARG A 92 -2.66 -7.21 0.70
CA ARG A 92 -1.77 -7.13 1.88
C ARG A 92 -2.52 -6.70 3.13
N ALA A 93 -3.39 -5.71 3.04
CA ALA A 93 -4.19 -5.25 4.17
C ALA A 93 -5.14 -6.33 4.67
N ASP A 94 -5.75 -7.09 3.76
CA ASP A 94 -6.62 -8.22 4.07
C ASP A 94 -5.83 -9.34 4.79
N TRP A 95 -4.64 -9.69 4.26
CA TRP A 95 -3.73 -10.62 4.93
C TRP A 95 -3.31 -10.13 6.32
N ASP A 96 -2.96 -8.85 6.45
CA ASP A 96 -2.53 -8.25 7.70
C ASP A 96 -3.64 -8.30 8.74
N ALA A 97 -4.89 -8.05 8.35
CA ALA A 97 -6.07 -8.16 9.21
C ALA A 97 -6.35 -9.62 9.61
N ALA A 98 -6.34 -10.52 8.64
CA ALA A 98 -6.64 -11.95 8.83
C ALA A 98 -5.64 -12.65 9.77
N THR A 99 -4.34 -12.35 9.63
CA THR A 99 -3.27 -13.06 10.37
C THR A 99 -2.83 -12.34 11.64
N ARG A 100 -3.33 -11.13 11.92
CA ARG A 100 -2.86 -10.26 13.01
C ARG A 100 -2.80 -10.97 14.35
N GLN A 101 -3.92 -11.56 14.76
CA GLN A 101 -4.05 -12.18 16.07
C GLN A 101 -3.10 -13.38 16.21
N GLN A 102 -3.02 -14.23 15.18
CA GLN A 102 -2.16 -15.41 15.19
C GLN A 102 -0.68 -15.02 15.28
N ARG A 103 -0.25 -14.01 14.50
CA ARG A 103 1.12 -13.49 14.58
C ARG A 103 1.43 -12.88 15.95
N GLN A 104 0.51 -12.13 16.55
CA GLN A 104 0.68 -11.58 17.89
C GLN A 104 0.79 -12.66 18.96
N LEU A 105 -0.03 -13.72 18.88
CA LEU A 105 0.05 -14.87 19.78
C LEU A 105 1.39 -15.60 19.65
N ALA A 106 1.91 -15.75 18.43
CA ALA A 106 3.21 -16.38 18.21
C ALA A 106 4.37 -15.57 18.81
N VAL A 107 4.35 -14.24 18.67
CA VAL A 107 5.33 -13.34 19.31
C VAL A 107 5.23 -13.40 20.83
N ALA A 108 4.01 -13.38 21.38
CA ALA A 108 3.79 -13.51 22.82
C ALA A 108 4.25 -14.87 23.35
N ALA A 109 4.06 -15.94 22.58
CA ALA A 109 4.53 -17.28 22.92
C ALA A 109 6.06 -17.38 22.93
N ASP A 110 6.76 -16.79 21.95
CA ASP A 110 8.23 -16.72 21.93
C ASP A 110 8.78 -15.94 23.14
N ALA A 111 8.15 -14.80 23.47
CA ALA A 111 8.52 -14.00 24.63
C ALA A 111 8.32 -14.77 25.94
N GLU A 112 7.20 -15.49 26.08
CA GLU A 112 6.90 -16.29 27.26
C GLU A 112 7.87 -17.48 27.44
N LEU A 113 8.27 -18.14 26.34
CA LEU A 113 9.27 -19.21 26.37
C LEU A 113 10.62 -18.70 26.87
N ARG A 114 11.10 -17.57 26.33
CA ARG A 114 12.35 -16.94 26.78
C ARG A 114 12.31 -16.49 28.24
N ARG A 115 11.13 -16.03 28.70
CA ARG A 115 10.93 -15.62 30.10
C ARG A 115 11.01 -16.79 31.07
N ARG A 116 10.42 -17.94 30.72
CA ARG A 116 10.42 -19.16 31.56
C ARG A 116 11.77 -19.85 31.57
N HIS A 117 12.47 -19.83 30.45
CA HIS A 117 13.70 -20.58 30.22
C HIS A 117 14.85 -19.65 29.79
N PRO A 118 15.31 -18.75 30.66
CA PRO A 118 16.33 -17.75 30.31
C PRO A 118 17.70 -18.37 29.93
N GLY A 119 17.98 -19.59 30.39
CA GLY A 119 19.18 -20.35 30.03
C GLY A 119 19.05 -21.22 28.78
N GLN A 120 17.85 -21.35 28.21
CA GLN A 120 17.62 -22.13 26.99
C GLN A 120 17.79 -21.25 25.76
N HIS A 121 18.55 -21.73 24.78
CA HIS A 121 18.67 -21.03 23.50
C HIS A 121 17.45 -21.29 22.62
N TYR A 122 16.73 -20.22 22.27
CA TYR A 122 15.69 -20.23 21.24
C TYR A 122 16.17 -19.44 20.02
N PRO A 123 16.09 -20.00 18.79
CA PRO A 123 16.38 -19.25 17.58
C PRO A 123 15.54 -17.97 17.50
N PRO A 124 16.05 -16.87 16.93
CA PRO A 124 15.24 -15.68 16.66
C PRO A 124 13.98 -16.04 15.87
N LEU A 125 12.85 -15.48 16.26
CA LEU A 125 11.60 -15.61 15.52
C LEU A 125 11.77 -14.93 14.15
N ARG A 126 11.76 -15.71 13.07
CA ARG A 126 11.99 -15.20 11.71
C ARG A 126 10.68 -15.10 10.94
N SER A 127 10.46 -13.96 10.30
CA SER A 127 9.41 -13.81 9.30
C SER A 127 9.83 -14.50 8.01
N ALA A 128 8.88 -15.14 7.34
CA ALA A 128 9.03 -15.70 6.00
C ALA A 128 8.37 -14.82 4.93
N GLU A 129 8.09 -13.54 5.23
CA GLU A 129 7.51 -12.61 4.27
C GLU A 129 8.37 -12.46 3.01
N PRO A 130 7.73 -12.27 1.82
CA PRO A 130 8.47 -11.99 0.60
C PRO A 130 9.33 -10.74 0.71
N GLN A 131 10.50 -10.80 0.07
CA GLN A 131 11.43 -9.67 0.06
C GLN A 131 10.82 -8.46 -0.66
N PRO A 132 11.10 -7.22 -0.20
CA PRO A 132 10.63 -6.00 -0.87
C PRO A 132 11.24 -5.84 -2.26
N ALA A 133 10.72 -4.90 -3.05
CA ALA A 133 11.27 -4.58 -4.37
C ALA A 133 12.75 -4.21 -4.31
N THR A 134 13.52 -4.71 -5.28
CA THR A 134 14.92 -4.34 -5.44
C THR A 134 15.02 -2.93 -6.03
N GLN A 135 16.19 -2.29 -5.91
CA GLN A 135 16.39 -0.98 -6.52
C GLN A 135 16.23 -1.03 -8.05
N ALA A 136 16.75 -2.07 -8.71
CA ALA A 136 16.58 -2.26 -10.15
C ALA A 136 15.10 -2.33 -10.56
N GLN A 137 14.26 -3.03 -9.79
CA GLN A 137 12.81 -3.08 -10.03
C GLN A 137 12.15 -1.70 -9.88
N ARG A 138 12.61 -0.88 -8.92
CA ARG A 138 12.13 0.50 -8.77
C ARG A 138 12.61 1.43 -9.89
N ASP A 139 13.82 1.21 -10.39
CA ASP A 139 14.38 2.02 -11.48
C ASP A 139 13.61 1.77 -12.79
N GLU A 140 13.14 0.53 -13.03
CA GLU A 140 12.25 0.18 -14.16
C GLU A 140 10.90 0.94 -14.16
N LEU A 141 10.50 1.50 -13.02
CA LEU A 141 9.29 2.34 -12.94
C LEU A 141 9.52 3.73 -13.52
N THR A 142 10.77 4.16 -13.75
CA THR A 142 11.05 5.49 -14.28
C THR A 142 10.91 5.49 -15.79
N LEU A 143 9.88 6.17 -16.29
CA LEU A 143 9.58 6.31 -17.72
C LEU A 143 9.92 7.72 -18.21
N THR A 144 10.36 7.84 -19.47
CA THR A 144 10.79 9.10 -20.08
C THR A 144 9.85 9.52 -21.21
N ALA A 145 9.52 10.81 -21.27
CA ALA A 145 8.70 11.38 -22.35
C ALA A 145 9.48 11.39 -23.68
N GLY A 146 8.76 11.22 -24.79
CA GLY A 146 9.32 11.13 -26.14
C GLY A 146 9.99 9.79 -26.47
N GLN A 147 10.12 8.88 -25.49
CA GLN A 147 10.59 7.52 -25.72
C GLN A 147 9.41 6.56 -25.84
N GLN A 148 9.63 5.43 -26.53
CA GLN A 148 8.64 4.35 -26.55
C GLN A 148 8.42 3.86 -25.11
N ILE A 149 7.17 3.86 -24.66
CA ILE A 149 6.81 3.38 -23.33
C ILE A 149 7.08 1.87 -23.31
N PRO A 150 8.01 1.39 -22.46
CA PRO A 150 8.26 -0.03 -22.35
C PRO A 150 7.00 -0.73 -21.84
N GLU A 151 6.80 -1.96 -22.33
CA GLU A 151 5.82 -2.86 -21.75
C GLU A 151 5.99 -2.98 -20.23
N MET A 152 4.91 -3.37 -19.56
CA MET A 152 4.95 -3.64 -18.13
C MET A 152 6.04 -4.67 -17.82
N GLY A 153 6.97 -4.30 -16.93
CA GLY A 153 8.10 -5.14 -16.53
C GLY A 153 7.60 -6.50 -16.01
N GLN A 154 8.36 -7.56 -16.28
CA GLN A 154 7.97 -8.93 -15.97
C GLN A 154 7.60 -9.10 -14.48
N TRP A 155 8.34 -8.47 -13.58
CA TRP A 155 8.07 -8.56 -12.14
C TRP A 155 6.72 -7.94 -11.73
N ILE A 156 6.19 -6.96 -12.48
CA ILE A 156 4.86 -6.40 -12.23
C ILE A 156 3.79 -7.37 -12.74
N LYS A 157 4.05 -8.06 -13.86
CA LYS A 157 3.19 -9.15 -14.35
C LYS A 157 3.18 -10.32 -13.34
N ASP A 158 4.33 -10.65 -12.78
CA ASP A 158 4.46 -11.69 -11.74
C ASP A 158 3.71 -11.30 -10.45
N LEU A 159 3.68 -10.02 -10.08
CA LEU A 159 2.83 -9.55 -8.98
C LEU A 159 1.36 -9.82 -9.25
N ALA A 160 0.86 -9.51 -10.46
CA ALA A 160 -0.53 -9.78 -10.81
C ALA A 160 -0.85 -11.28 -10.75
N ALA A 161 0.07 -12.15 -11.18
CA ALA A 161 -0.08 -13.61 -11.03
C ALA A 161 -0.09 -14.04 -9.56
N ALA A 162 0.83 -13.51 -8.74
CA ALA A 162 0.91 -13.84 -7.31
C ALA A 162 -0.37 -13.45 -6.55
N ARG A 163 -1.09 -12.41 -6.98
CA ARG A 163 -2.40 -12.05 -6.42
C ARG A 163 -3.44 -13.14 -6.62
N HIS A 164 -3.43 -13.85 -7.74
CA HIS A 164 -4.36 -14.96 -7.98
C HIS A 164 -4.07 -16.11 -7.01
N THR A 165 -2.80 -16.50 -6.85
CA THR A 165 -2.40 -17.52 -5.86
C THR A 165 -2.73 -17.10 -4.43
N PHE A 166 -2.56 -15.81 -4.11
CA PHE A 166 -3.00 -15.27 -2.83
C PHE A 166 -4.51 -15.45 -2.65
N ALA A 167 -5.33 -15.01 -3.61
CA ALA A 167 -6.78 -15.12 -3.54
C ALA A 167 -7.27 -16.58 -3.39
N GLU A 168 -6.60 -17.54 -4.02
CA GLU A 168 -6.86 -18.97 -3.85
C GLU A 168 -6.51 -19.46 -2.44
N THR A 169 -5.28 -19.21 -1.98
CA THR A 169 -4.83 -19.58 -0.61
C THR A 169 -5.75 -18.98 0.45
N LEU A 170 -6.17 -17.76 0.18
CA LEU A 170 -7.07 -16.98 0.98
C LEU A 170 -8.46 -17.70 1.00
N ALA A 171 -9.08 -17.95 -0.15
CA ALA A 171 -10.35 -18.69 -0.23
C ALA A 171 -10.30 -20.07 0.46
N ASP A 172 -9.22 -20.82 0.26
CA ASP A 172 -9.01 -22.13 0.89
C ASP A 172 -9.07 -22.04 2.42
N ARG A 173 -8.38 -21.04 3.00
CA ARG A 173 -8.37 -20.82 4.45
C ARG A 173 -9.73 -20.41 5.00
N GLN A 174 -10.54 -19.67 4.24
CA GLN A 174 -11.92 -19.36 4.66
C GLN A 174 -12.86 -20.57 4.56
N SER A 175 -12.57 -21.50 3.66
CA SER A 175 -13.39 -22.69 3.44
C SER A 175 -13.20 -23.77 4.50
N LEU A 176 -12.10 -23.72 5.27
CA LEU A 176 -11.84 -24.67 6.34
C LEU A 176 -12.89 -24.52 7.44
N THR A 177 -13.71 -25.56 7.62
CA THR A 177 -14.65 -25.71 8.74
C THR A 177 -14.08 -26.59 9.84
N ILE A 178 -14.42 -26.31 11.09
CA ILE A 178 -14.10 -27.16 12.23
C ILE A 178 -15.02 -28.40 12.17
N PRO A 179 -14.51 -29.61 11.91
CA PRO A 179 -15.31 -30.81 11.99
C PRO A 179 -15.75 -31.04 13.45
N SER A 180 -16.98 -31.51 13.63
CA SER A 180 -17.44 -32.00 14.94
C SER A 180 -16.70 -33.29 15.31
N GLU A 181 -16.41 -33.49 16.60
CA GLU A 181 -15.88 -34.77 17.10
C GLU A 181 -16.94 -35.88 17.05
N ASP A 182 -18.23 -35.52 17.03
CA ASP A 182 -19.35 -36.42 16.82
C ASP A 182 -19.65 -36.51 15.31
N PRO A 183 -19.45 -37.68 14.66
CA PRO A 183 -19.68 -37.88 13.23
C PRO A 183 -21.15 -37.75 12.82
N ASP A 184 -22.11 -37.83 13.75
CA ASP A 184 -23.53 -37.61 13.49
C ASP A 184 -23.94 -36.13 13.61
N TYR A 185 -23.02 -35.26 14.07
CA TYR A 185 -23.24 -33.83 14.25
C TYR A 185 -22.53 -33.03 13.14
N GLY A 186 -23.23 -32.07 12.52
CA GLY A 186 -22.68 -31.26 11.42
C GLY A 186 -21.49 -30.38 11.83
N ASN A 187 -20.77 -29.83 10.85
CA ASN A 187 -19.62 -28.96 11.07
C ASN A 187 -19.90 -27.82 12.07
N LEU A 188 -18.95 -27.56 12.97
CA LEU A 188 -19.08 -26.59 14.08
C LEU A 188 -18.87 -25.12 13.65
N GLY A 189 -18.85 -24.85 12.33
CA GLY A 189 -18.60 -23.53 11.75
C GLY A 189 -17.21 -23.39 11.11
N GLN A 190 -16.88 -22.19 10.63
CA GLN A 190 -15.57 -21.90 10.01
C GLN A 190 -14.44 -21.95 11.04
N ALA A 191 -13.31 -22.57 10.67
CA ALA A 191 -12.09 -22.68 11.48
C ALA A 191 -11.37 -21.35 11.66
N PHE A 192 -11.64 -20.41 10.77
CA PHE A 192 -11.15 -19.04 10.83
C PHE A 192 -12.36 -18.10 10.90
N PRO A 193 -12.28 -17.00 11.67
CA PRO A 193 -13.37 -16.03 11.69
C PRO A 193 -13.61 -15.48 10.26
N PRO A 194 -14.86 -15.21 9.88
CA PRO A 194 -15.17 -14.58 8.60
C PRO A 194 -14.41 -13.26 8.52
N TRP A 195 -13.68 -13.05 7.42
CA TRP A 195 -12.85 -11.86 7.34
C TRP A 195 -13.70 -10.61 7.23
N PRO A 196 -13.29 -9.53 7.91
CA PRO A 196 -13.92 -8.24 7.71
C PRO A 196 -13.78 -7.88 6.23
N GLY A 197 -14.89 -7.52 5.59
CA GLY A 197 -14.86 -6.91 4.26
C GLY A 197 -14.05 -5.61 4.28
N PRO A 198 -13.74 -5.03 3.10
CA PRO A 198 -12.95 -3.81 3.01
C PRO A 198 -13.54 -2.74 3.93
N ALA A 199 -12.77 -2.36 4.96
CA ALA A 199 -13.21 -1.45 6.01
C ALA A 199 -13.69 -0.13 5.37
N THR A 200 -15.00 0.10 5.40
CA THR A 200 -15.62 1.31 4.84
C THR A 200 -15.52 2.49 5.80
N ASP A 201 -15.11 2.25 7.05
CA ASP A 201 -14.93 3.30 8.05
C ASP A 201 -13.46 3.64 8.21
N GLY A 202 -13.04 4.67 7.47
CA GLY A 202 -11.86 5.43 7.87
C GLY A 202 -12.07 5.90 9.30
N ILE A 203 -11.16 5.52 10.21
CA ILE A 203 -11.17 5.99 11.59
C ILE A 203 -11.10 7.52 11.55
N LEU A 204 -12.25 8.18 11.74
CA LEU A 204 -12.32 9.61 12.00
C LEU A 204 -11.58 9.84 13.32
N GLN A 205 -10.28 10.14 13.21
CA GLN A 205 -9.52 10.67 14.33
C GLN A 205 -10.23 11.94 14.80
N PRO A 206 -10.57 12.07 16.09
CA PRO A 206 -11.08 13.34 16.60
C PRO A 206 -10.04 14.42 16.28
N LYS A 207 -10.50 15.50 15.64
CA LYS A 207 -9.64 16.60 15.19
C LYS A 207 -8.87 17.12 16.41
N PRO A 208 -7.53 17.11 16.43
CA PRO A 208 -6.78 17.66 17.55
C PRO A 208 -7.16 19.12 17.71
N GLU A 209 -7.47 19.52 18.94
CA GLU A 209 -7.73 20.91 19.29
C GLU A 209 -6.41 21.67 19.22
N ILE A 210 -6.10 22.22 18.04
CA ILE A 210 -4.87 22.97 17.82
C ILE A 210 -5.04 24.32 18.51
N THR A 211 -4.44 24.46 19.68
CA THR A 211 -4.30 25.78 20.32
C THR A 211 -3.34 26.62 19.46
N PRO A 212 -3.78 27.77 18.91
CA PRO A 212 -2.93 28.58 18.05
C PRO A 212 -1.72 29.12 18.81
N SER A 213 -0.58 29.22 18.13
CA SER A 213 0.64 29.73 18.75
C SER A 213 0.49 31.21 19.15
N PRO A 214 1.15 31.66 20.23
CA PRO A 214 1.08 33.05 20.68
C PRO A 214 1.46 34.08 19.60
N GLN A 215 2.37 33.70 18.69
CA GLN A 215 2.80 34.55 17.58
C GLN A 215 1.69 34.80 16.54
N VAL A 216 0.78 33.84 16.36
CA VAL A 216 -0.39 33.99 15.47
C VAL A 216 -1.44 34.89 16.12
N LEU A 217 -1.62 34.78 17.44
CA LEU A 217 -2.50 35.67 18.20
C LEU A 217 -1.98 37.11 18.20
N GLN A 218 -0.66 37.31 18.33
CA GLN A 218 -0.03 38.62 18.27
C GLN A 218 -0.27 39.29 16.91
N ARG A 219 -0.03 38.58 15.79
CA ARG A 219 -0.27 39.11 14.44
C ARG A 219 -1.75 39.42 14.15
N ALA A 220 -2.67 38.70 14.79
CA ALA A 220 -4.09 38.96 14.66
C ALA A 220 -4.51 40.22 15.43
N ALA A 221 -3.90 40.47 16.60
CA ALA A 221 -4.11 41.71 17.37
C ALA A 221 -3.55 42.93 16.62
N ASP A 222 -2.35 42.81 16.03
CA ASP A 222 -1.73 43.89 15.26
C ASP A 222 -2.57 44.29 14.03
N ARG A 223 -3.20 43.32 13.35
CA ARG A 223 -4.15 43.58 12.25
C ARG A 223 -5.47 44.21 12.68
N GLY A 224 -5.86 44.05 13.95
CA GLY A 224 -7.05 44.68 14.52
C GLY A 224 -6.82 46.17 14.77
N ALA A 225 -5.64 46.52 15.29
CA ALA A 225 -5.26 47.90 15.57
C ALA A 225 -5.13 48.76 14.29
N ASP A 226 -4.64 48.19 13.18
CA ASP A 226 -4.52 48.89 11.91
C ASP A 226 -5.88 49.26 11.26
N ARG A 227 -7.00 48.65 11.69
CA ARG A 227 -8.34 48.95 11.17
C ARG A 227 -9.06 50.08 11.91
N GLU A 228 -8.61 50.46 13.12
CA GLU A 228 -9.23 51.54 13.93
C GLU A 228 -8.50 52.89 13.78
N ALA A 229 -7.43 52.98 12.97
CA ALA A 229 -6.67 54.20 12.76
C ALA A 229 -7.02 54.98 11.47
N THR A 230 -8.08 54.59 10.76
CA THR A 230 -8.62 55.33 9.61
C THR A 230 -10.10 55.62 9.80
N ASP A 231 -10.40 56.64 10.59
CA ASP A 231 -11.64 57.43 10.58
C ASP A 231 -11.29 58.91 10.81
#